data_AF-A0A0K0E3J5-F1
#
_entry.id   AF-A0A0K0E3J5-F1
#
_cell.length_a   1.000
_cell.length_b   1.000
_cell.length_c   1.000
_cell.angle_alpha   90.00
_cell.angle_beta   90.00
_cell.angle_gamma   90.00
#
_symmetry.space_group_name_H-M   'P 1'
#
loop_
_entity.id
_entity.type
_entity.pdbx_description
1 polymer ?
#
loop_
_entity_poly.entity_id
_entity_poly.type
_entity_poly.pdbx_seq_one_letter_code
_entity_poly.pdbx_strand_id
1 'polypeptide(L)'
;MSLPKKFYRVVGANYLTLFLFGAFCGGGFELFKIKFYFLGFNYYKSFTRLQVPRELEAYERNLKELDYVLEKKYEPHLHQEDNSKKE
;
A
#
# COMPACT_ATOMS: atom_id res chain seq x y z
N MET A 1 -3.14 20.73 43.73
CA MET A 1 -2.49 19.68 42.90
C MET A 1 -3.06 19.76 41.49
N SER A 2 -2.23 20.01 40.48
CA SER A 2 -2.67 20.27 39.10
C SER A 2 -3.37 19.06 38.48
N LEU A 3 -4.36 19.31 37.62
CA LEU A 3 -5.10 18.30 36.83
C LEU A 3 -4.19 17.23 36.18
N PRO A 4 -3.09 17.58 35.47
CA PRO A 4 -2.23 16.57 34.86
C PRO A 4 -1.58 15.63 35.89
N LYS A 5 -1.14 16.14 37.05
CA LYS A 5 -0.55 15.31 38.10
C LYS A 5 -1.54 14.29 38.69
N LYS A 6 -2.84 14.64 38.74
CA LYS A 6 -3.88 13.70 39.18
C LYS A 6 -4.13 12.62 38.12
N PHE A 7 -4.13 12.98 36.84
CA PHE A 7 -4.34 12.05 35.74
C PHE A 7 -3.25 10.98 35.64
N TYR A 8 -1.96 11.38 35.63
CA TYR A 8 -0.85 10.42 35.59
C TYR A 8 -0.87 9.46 36.78
N ARG A 9 -1.29 9.93 37.95
CA ARG A 9 -1.42 9.09 39.15
C ARG A 9 -2.53 8.04 39.02
N VAL A 10 -3.62 8.35 38.32
CA VAL A 10 -4.73 7.41 38.08
C VAL A 10 -4.35 6.38 37.00
N VAL A 11 -3.73 6.82 35.91
CA VAL A 11 -3.26 5.91 34.85
C VAL A 11 -2.18 4.96 35.37
N GLY A 12 -1.26 5.47 36.20
CA GLY A 12 -0.22 4.67 36.85
C GLY A 12 -0.65 4.01 38.16
N ALA A 13 -1.93 4.06 38.55
CA ALA A 13 -2.38 3.56 39.84
C ALA A 13 -2.27 2.03 39.94
N ASN A 14 -2.59 1.31 38.86
CA ASN A 14 -2.58 -0.15 38.79
C ASN A 14 -2.32 -0.62 37.35
N TYR A 15 -1.87 -1.87 37.19
CA TYR A 15 -1.59 -2.46 35.87
C TYR A 15 -2.83 -2.51 34.96
N LEU A 16 -4.03 -2.67 35.52
CA LEU A 16 -5.29 -2.67 34.76
C LEU A 16 -5.58 -1.31 34.13
N THR A 17 -5.45 -0.21 34.88
CA THR A 17 -5.68 1.14 34.34
C THR A 17 -4.62 1.52 33.32
N LEU A 18 -3.37 1.11 33.53
CA LEU A 18 -2.29 1.29 32.56
C LEU A 18 -2.55 0.51 31.26
N PHE A 19 -3.02 -0.74 31.38
CA PHE A 19 -3.37 -1.59 30.24
C PHE A 19 -4.56 -1.02 29.46
N LEU A 20 -5.65 -0.63 30.13
CA LEU A 20 -6.82 -0.04 29.47
C LEU A 20 -6.48 1.28 28.79
N PHE A 21 -5.66 2.11 29.42
CA PHE A 21 -5.16 3.34 28.81
C PHE A 21 -4.30 3.04 27.58
N GLY A 22 -3.39 2.06 27.66
CA GLY A 22 -2.57 1.61 26.53
C GLY A 22 -3.41 1.05 25.37
N ALA A 23 -4.40 0.22 25.66
CA ALA A 23 -5.33 -0.33 24.67
C ALA A 23 -6.18 0.76 24.02
N PHE A 24 -6.68 1.71 24.81
CA PHE A 24 -7.46 2.85 24.31
C PHE A 24 -6.60 3.79 23.45
N CYS A 25 -5.38 4.09 23.87
CA CYS A 25 -4.44 4.89 23.09
C CYS A 25 -3.99 4.17 21.82
N GLY A 26 -3.72 2.86 21.87
CA GLY A 26 -3.33 2.05 20.72
C GLY A 26 -4.45 1.96 19.68
N GLY A 27 -5.65 1.54 20.11
CA GLY A 27 -6.83 1.47 19.24
C GLY A 27 -7.25 2.84 18.72
N GLY A 28 -7.22 3.87 19.57
CA GLY A 28 -7.46 5.25 19.18
C GLY A 28 -6.46 5.78 18.15
N PHE A 29 -5.19 5.39 18.26
CA PHE A 29 -4.14 5.75 17.30
C PHE A 29 -4.29 5.04 15.95
N GLU A 30 -4.72 3.78 15.93
CA GLU A 30 -5.06 3.09 14.69
C GLU A 30 -6.29 3.69 14.00
N LEU A 31 -7.35 4.00 14.77
CA LEU A 31 -8.53 4.70 14.27
C LEU A 31 -8.18 6.11 13.77
N PHE A 32 -7.28 6.80 14.46
CA PHE A 32 -6.71 8.07 14.01
C PHE A 32 -6.00 7.90 12.67
N LYS A 33 -5.16 6.89 12.47
CA LYS A 33 -4.54 6.64 11.14
C LYS A 33 -5.56 6.47 10.02
N ILE A 34 -6.68 5.79 10.29
CA ILE A 34 -7.73 5.55 9.29
C ILE A 34 -8.53 6.84 9.00
N LYS A 35 -8.79 7.66 10.02
CA LYS A 35 -9.69 8.83 9.93
C LYS A 35 -8.99 10.18 9.78
N PHE A 36 -7.70 10.30 10.07
CA PHE A 36 -7.01 11.58 10.05
C PHE A 36 -6.59 11.96 8.63
N TYR A 37 -7.50 12.65 7.95
CA TYR A 37 -7.22 13.41 6.74
C TYR A 37 -6.59 14.74 7.16
N PHE A 38 -5.28 14.90 6.98
CA PHE A 38 -4.64 16.20 7.12
C PHE A 38 -4.86 16.98 5.82
N LEU A 39 -5.55 18.13 5.89
CA LEU A 39 -5.65 19.08 4.77
C LEU A 39 -6.19 18.48 3.44
N GLY A 40 -7.12 17.52 3.49
CA GLY A 40 -7.73 16.95 2.27
C GLY A 40 -6.83 15.99 1.48
N PHE A 41 -5.64 15.66 1.97
CA PHE A 41 -4.78 14.62 1.39
C PHE A 41 -4.95 13.30 2.15
N ASN A 42 -5.60 12.35 1.50
CA ASN A 42 -5.71 10.99 1.98
C ASN A 42 -4.42 10.23 1.62
N TYR A 43 -3.59 9.92 2.62
CA TYR A 43 -2.33 9.18 2.44
C TYR A 43 -2.54 7.82 1.76
N TYR A 44 -3.67 7.16 2.03
CA TYR A 44 -4.04 5.92 1.35
C TYR A 44 -4.35 6.19 -0.12
N LYS A 45 -5.16 7.22 -0.42
CA LYS A 45 -5.55 7.54 -1.80
C LYS A 45 -4.37 8.01 -2.65
N SER A 46 -3.40 8.73 -2.10
CA SER A 46 -2.19 9.14 -2.84
C SER A 46 -1.20 7.99 -3.05
N PHE A 47 -1.03 7.11 -2.05
CA PHE A 47 -0.17 5.94 -2.16
C PHE A 47 -0.72 4.92 -3.16
N THR A 48 -2.00 4.58 -3.07
CA THR A 48 -2.67 3.69 -4.04
C THR A 48 -2.68 4.30 -5.44
N ARG A 49 -2.90 5.61 -5.57
CA ARG A 49 -2.95 6.27 -6.90
C ARG A 49 -1.61 6.31 -7.63
N LEU A 50 -0.47 6.31 -6.93
CA LEU A 50 0.86 6.38 -7.56
C LEU A 50 1.51 5.00 -7.70
N GLN A 51 1.30 4.09 -6.75
CA GLN A 51 1.95 2.79 -6.77
C GLN A 51 1.20 1.76 -7.61
N VAL A 52 -0.15 1.77 -7.57
CA VAL A 52 -0.96 0.84 -8.37
C VAL A 52 -0.69 0.98 -9.88
N PRO A 53 -0.70 2.17 -10.51
CA PRO A 53 -0.40 2.24 -11.94
C PRO A 53 1.05 1.85 -12.25
N ARG A 54 2.01 2.16 -11.37
CA ARG A 54 3.41 1.79 -11.56
C ARG A 54 3.61 0.27 -11.50
N GLU A 55 2.95 -0.39 -10.55
CA GLU A 55 2.97 -1.85 -10.41
C GLU A 55 2.20 -2.52 -11.55
N LEU A 56 1.09 -1.92 -11.99
CA LEU A 56 0.32 -2.39 -13.13
C LEU A 56 1.12 -2.29 -14.44
N GLU A 57 1.78 -1.17 -14.71
CA GLU A 57 2.66 -1.00 -15.88
C GLU A 57 3.87 -1.93 -15.84
N ALA A 58 4.43 -2.21 -14.66
CA ALA A 58 5.49 -3.20 -14.50
C ALA A 58 4.99 -4.62 -14.79
N TYR A 59 3.78 -4.94 -14.32
CA TYR A 59 3.13 -6.22 -14.56
C TYR A 59 2.78 -6.43 -16.04
N GLU A 60 2.21 -5.41 -16.69
CA GLU A 60 1.90 -5.43 -18.12
C GLU A 60 3.15 -5.59 -18.99
N ARG A 61 4.27 -4.94 -18.63
CA ARG A 61 5.54 -5.13 -19.34
C ARG A 61 6.05 -6.57 -19.22
N ASN A 62 5.99 -7.13 -18.02
CA ASN A 62 6.41 -8.50 -17.78
C ASN A 62 5.54 -9.51 -18.56
N LEU A 63 4.22 -9.27 -18.62
CA LEU A 63 3.30 -10.06 -19.45
C LEU A 63 3.66 -9.98 -20.94
N LYS A 64 3.96 -8.79 -21.47
CA LYS A 64 4.38 -8.62 -22.86
C LYS A 64 5.71 -9.31 -23.18
N GLU A 65 6.67 -9.27 -22.26
CA GLU A 65 7.93 -9.99 -22.41
C GLU A 65 7.71 -11.51 -22.43
N LEU A 66 6.87 -12.03 -21.54
CA LEU A 66 6.48 -13.44 -21.54
C LEU A 66 5.78 -13.84 -22.83
N ASP A 67 4.86 -13.00 -23.31
CA ASP A 67 4.12 -13.22 -24.55
C ASP A 67 5.07 -13.25 -25.75
N TYR A 68 6.02 -12.30 -25.84
CA TYR A 68 7.07 -12.30 -26.86
C TYR A 68 7.96 -13.55 -26.81
N VAL A 69 8.32 -14.01 -25.61
CA VAL A 69 9.11 -15.24 -25.43
C VAL A 69 8.30 -16.48 -25.83
N LEU A 70 7.01 -16.52 -25.51
CA LEU A 70 6.09 -17.59 -25.87
C LEU A 70 5.86 -17.63 -27.39
N GLU A 71 5.58 -16.48 -28.01
CA GLU A 71 5.41 -16.31 -29.45
C GLU A 71 6.67 -16.77 -30.21
N LYS A 72 7.86 -16.31 -29.77
CA LYS A 72 9.14 -16.75 -30.34
C LYS A 72 9.39 -18.25 -30.20
N LYS A 73 8.89 -18.88 -29.13
CA LYS A 73 9.14 -20.30 -28.83
C LYS A 73 8.13 -21.24 -29.48
N TYR A 74 6.87 -20.83 -29.61
CA TYR A 74 5.76 -21.70 -30.03
C TYR A 74 5.09 -21.27 -31.34
N GLU A 75 5.24 -20.01 -31.78
CA GLU A 75 4.69 -19.50 -33.06
C GLU A 75 5.76 -18.86 -33.98
N PRO A 76 6.85 -19.57 -34.33
CA PRO A 76 7.93 -18.99 -35.15
C PRO A 76 7.55 -18.64 -36.60
N HIS A 77 6.35 -19.02 -37.06
CA HIS A 77 5.89 -18.89 -38.44
C HIS A 77 5.31 -17.50 -38.78
N LEU A 78 4.91 -16.70 -37.78
CA LEU A 78 4.42 -15.33 -37.99
C LEU A 78 5.55 -14.34 -38.33
N HIS A 79 6.79 -14.60 -37.91
CA HIS A 79 7.96 -13.76 -38.21
C HIS A 79 8.62 -14.03 -39.57
N GLN A 80 8.21 -15.09 -40.28
CA GLN A 80 8.71 -15.35 -41.65
C GLN A 80 7.90 -14.58 -42.71
N GLU A 81 6.60 -14.35 -42.51
CA GLU A 81 5.80 -13.58 -43.48
C GLU A 81 6.21 -12.09 -43.56
N ASP A 82 6.62 -11.48 -42.46
CA ASP A 82 6.94 -10.04 -42.43
C ASP A 82 8.34 -9.73 -42.99
N ASN A 83 9.24 -10.72 -42.99
CA ASN A 83 10.55 -10.61 -43.65
C ASN A 83 10.50 -10.95 -45.15
N SER A 84 9.52 -11.74 -45.61
CA SER A 84 9.33 -12.04 -47.05
C SER A 84 8.61 -10.93 -47.83
N LYS A 85 7.94 -9.98 -47.15
CA LYS A 85 7.25 -8.84 -47.79
C LYS A 85 8.12 -7.60 -47.95
N LYS A 86 9.40 -7.66 -47.54
CA LYS A 86 10.38 -6.56 -47.61
C LYS A 86 11.51 -6.79 -48.61
N GLU A 87 11.45 -7.85 -49.41
CA GLU A 87 12.28 -8.05 -50.61
C GLU A 87 11.49 -7.76 -51.89
#